data_AF-A0A2E5RKA2-F1
#
_entry.id   AF-A0A2E5RKA2-F1
#
_cell.length_a   1.000
_cell.length_b   1.000
_cell.length_c   1.000
_cell.angle_alpha   90.00
_cell.angle_beta   90.00
_cell.angle_gamma   90.00
#
_symmetry.space_group_name_H-M   'P 1'
#
loop_
_entity.id
_entity.type
_entity.pdbx_description
1 polymer ?
#
loop_
_entity_poly.entity_id
_entity_poly.type
_entity_poly.pdbx_seq_one_letter_code
_entity_poly.pdbx_strand_id
1 'polypeptide(L)'
;MTTGGASIGSEGPVIDIANGSLRVSNNYFKGNISINFQNRDNNKIVDEWPSFHDANSLQMEGFKIYGGSPMVDAGKSFSQPAFPMAGQGIFSNISAYPEVDAFGNPVDIENQAPNIGVDNNHSSNLITSVIDKEINEPLFKLSPTLVQNSLTIELNSEIDVYDLVVLNLKGEIVYQLNNLNAGETKINLPPNIKNGMYLLQASISREKIQTSRFILYR
;
A
#
# COMPACT_ATOMS: atom_id res chain seq x y z
N MET A 1 23.07 -18.72 -13.09
CA MET A 1 23.67 -17.61 -13.85
C MET A 1 23.19 -17.71 -15.29
N THR A 2 22.21 -16.90 -15.68
CA THR A 2 21.75 -16.77 -17.07
C THR A 2 22.38 -15.52 -17.67
N THR A 3 23.29 -15.72 -18.62
CA THR A 3 24.19 -14.74 -19.24
C THR A 3 23.55 -14.03 -20.45
N GLY A 4 22.33 -13.52 -20.28
CA GLY A 4 21.61 -12.79 -21.31
C GLY A 4 20.34 -12.16 -20.75
N GLY A 5 20.49 -11.11 -19.94
CA GLY A 5 19.36 -10.39 -19.35
C GLY A 5 19.23 -9.02 -19.97
N ALA A 6 18.12 -8.75 -20.66
CA ALA A 6 17.76 -7.39 -21.02
C ALA A 6 17.83 -6.49 -19.78
N SER A 7 18.42 -5.31 -19.91
CA SER A 7 18.62 -4.37 -18.80
C SER A 7 18.22 -2.97 -19.23
N ILE A 8 17.59 -2.23 -18.31
CA ILE A 8 17.28 -0.81 -18.52
C ILE A 8 18.47 0.04 -18.06
N GLY A 9 18.99 0.88 -18.96
CA GLY A 9 20.03 1.85 -18.64
C GLY A 9 21.44 1.27 -18.42
N SER A 10 21.69 0.03 -18.86
CA SER A 10 23.00 -0.65 -18.74
C SER A 10 24.14 0.09 -19.44
N GLU A 11 23.86 0.75 -20.56
CA GLU A 11 24.84 1.56 -21.31
C GLU A 11 24.97 3.00 -20.76
N GLY A 12 24.17 3.34 -19.74
CA GLY A 12 24.02 4.70 -19.24
C GLY A 12 23.11 5.54 -20.14
N PRO A 13 22.08 6.21 -19.62
CA PRO A 13 21.22 7.05 -20.45
C PRO A 13 22.00 8.26 -20.98
N VAL A 14 21.86 8.54 -22.28
CA VAL A 14 22.19 9.86 -22.83
C VAL A 14 21.06 10.80 -22.42
N ILE A 15 21.40 11.87 -21.70
CA ILE A 15 20.43 12.88 -21.26
C ILE A 15 20.66 14.12 -22.10
N ASP A 16 19.72 14.40 -23.00
CA ASP A 16 19.63 15.68 -23.69
C ASP A 16 18.46 16.47 -23.10
N ILE A 17 18.79 17.45 -22.26
CA ILE A 17 17.83 18.35 -21.62
C ILE A 17 17.86 19.74 -22.26
N ALA A 18 18.58 19.93 -23.37
CA ALA A 18 18.85 21.25 -23.97
C ALA A 18 19.21 22.30 -22.90
N ASN A 19 18.32 23.28 -22.66
CA ASN A 19 18.50 24.35 -21.67
C ASN A 19 17.81 24.08 -20.32
N GLY A 20 17.24 22.89 -20.12
CA GLY A 20 16.49 22.49 -18.94
C GLY A 20 17.37 21.86 -17.85
N SER A 21 16.72 21.41 -16.78
CA SER A 21 17.34 20.60 -15.73
C SER A 21 16.60 19.29 -15.61
N LEU A 22 17.33 18.17 -15.63
CA LEU A 22 16.75 16.86 -15.36
C LEU A 22 16.28 16.81 -13.90
N ARG A 23 15.00 16.48 -13.69
CA ARG A 23 14.42 16.25 -12.37
C ARG A 23 13.93 14.81 -12.30
N VAL A 24 14.64 13.97 -11.54
CA VAL A 24 14.26 12.58 -11.25
C VAL A 24 14.19 12.44 -9.75
N SER A 25 13.05 11.98 -9.24
CA SER A 25 12.78 11.83 -7.81
C SER A 25 11.59 10.91 -7.61
N ASN A 26 11.57 10.12 -6.53
CA ASN A 26 10.40 9.35 -6.09
C ASN A 26 9.92 8.32 -7.13
N ASN A 27 10.85 7.68 -7.84
CA ASN A 27 10.54 6.57 -8.74
C ASN A 27 10.67 5.23 -8.03
N TYR A 28 9.85 4.27 -8.46
CA TYR A 28 9.98 2.87 -8.10
C TYR A 28 10.77 2.09 -9.15
N PHE A 29 11.78 1.35 -8.72
CA PHE A 29 12.61 0.51 -9.57
C PHE A 29 12.48 -0.96 -9.15
N LYS A 30 12.15 -1.83 -10.11
CA LYS A 30 12.15 -3.28 -9.93
C LYS A 30 12.68 -3.99 -11.16
N GLY A 31 13.48 -5.03 -10.95
CA GLY A 31 14.06 -5.85 -12.01
C GLY A 31 15.45 -5.38 -12.43
N ASN A 32 15.87 -5.80 -13.63
CA ASN A 32 17.24 -5.60 -14.10
C ASN A 32 17.49 -4.16 -14.60
N ILE A 33 17.60 -3.21 -13.67
CA ILE A 33 17.81 -1.78 -13.95
C ILE A 33 19.19 -1.37 -13.45
N SER A 34 19.97 -0.69 -14.29
CA SER A 34 21.31 -0.20 -13.95
C SER A 34 21.33 0.66 -12.70
N ILE A 35 22.24 0.36 -11.77
CA ILE A 35 22.45 1.14 -10.54
C ILE A 35 22.79 2.61 -10.86
N ASN A 36 23.54 2.86 -11.93
CA ASN A 36 23.86 4.23 -12.36
C ASN A 36 22.61 5.00 -12.80
N PHE A 37 21.61 4.31 -13.37
CA PHE A 37 20.33 4.91 -13.69
C PHE A 37 19.53 5.22 -12.43
N GLN A 38 19.42 4.23 -11.53
CA GLN A 38 18.71 4.37 -10.26
C GLN A 38 19.31 5.50 -9.40
N ASN A 39 20.63 5.64 -9.35
CA ASN A 39 21.32 6.65 -8.55
C ASN A 39 21.14 8.09 -9.02
N ARG A 40 20.44 8.33 -10.14
CA ARG A 40 19.97 9.67 -10.51
C ARG A 40 18.79 10.12 -9.66
N ASP A 41 18.12 9.17 -9.01
CA ASP A 41 17.04 9.40 -8.06
C ASP A 41 17.55 9.17 -6.62
N ASN A 42 17.59 10.25 -5.85
CA ASN A 42 18.00 10.21 -4.44
C ASN A 42 16.86 9.76 -3.50
N ASN A 43 15.60 9.80 -3.97
CA ASN A 43 14.39 9.47 -3.20
C ASN A 43 13.70 8.22 -3.76
N LYS A 44 14.47 7.31 -4.36
CA LYS A 44 13.97 6.11 -5.01
C LYS A 44 13.48 5.05 -4.02
N ILE A 45 12.56 4.22 -4.51
CA ILE A 45 12.22 2.93 -3.90
C ILE A 45 12.74 1.82 -4.83
N VAL A 46 13.42 0.82 -4.27
CA VAL A 46 14.05 -0.26 -5.04
C VAL A 46 13.62 -1.61 -4.49
N ASP A 47 13.15 -2.49 -5.37
CA ASP A 47 12.79 -3.90 -5.10
C ASP A 47 11.74 -4.13 -3.99
N GLU A 48 11.11 -3.09 -3.46
CA GLU A 48 9.97 -3.20 -2.56
C GLU A 48 8.73 -3.74 -3.30
N TRP A 49 7.86 -4.48 -2.60
CA TRP A 49 6.60 -4.92 -3.16
C TRP A 49 5.54 -3.81 -3.09
N PRO A 50 4.88 -3.41 -4.19
CA PRO A 50 3.83 -2.39 -4.15
C PRO A 50 2.57 -2.78 -3.39
N SER A 51 2.46 -4.01 -2.88
CA SER A 51 1.26 -4.50 -2.18
C SER A 51 0.01 -4.41 -3.05
N PHE A 52 0.10 -4.89 -4.29
CA PHE A 52 -1.04 -5.03 -5.20
C PHE A 52 -2.09 -6.01 -4.64
N HIS A 53 -3.36 -5.79 -4.95
CA HIS A 53 -4.45 -6.70 -4.58
C HIS A 53 -4.28 -8.09 -5.20
N ASP A 54 -4.00 -8.15 -6.50
CA ASP A 54 -3.67 -9.34 -7.27
C ASP A 54 -2.89 -8.98 -8.55
N ALA A 55 -1.57 -9.06 -8.48
CA ALA A 55 -0.69 -8.73 -9.61
C ALA A 55 -0.73 -9.74 -10.78
N ASN A 56 -1.42 -10.87 -10.61
CA ASN A 56 -1.65 -11.83 -11.70
C ASN A 56 -3.01 -11.63 -12.38
N SER A 57 -3.81 -10.67 -11.90
CA SER A 57 -5.11 -10.37 -12.48
C SER A 57 -4.97 -9.82 -13.89
N LEU A 58 -5.93 -10.18 -14.75
CA LEU A 58 -6.12 -9.55 -16.05
C LEU A 58 -7.00 -8.29 -15.95
N GLN A 59 -7.56 -8.02 -14.78
CA GLN A 59 -8.42 -6.86 -14.48
C GLN A 59 -7.62 -5.80 -13.73
N MET A 60 -7.89 -4.53 -14.02
CA MET A 60 -7.12 -3.42 -13.46
C MET A 60 -7.21 -3.35 -11.94
N GLU A 61 -8.31 -3.80 -11.35
CA GLU A 61 -8.58 -3.83 -9.91
C GLU A 61 -7.54 -4.65 -9.13
N GLY A 62 -6.91 -5.64 -9.78
CA GLY A 62 -5.81 -6.39 -9.19
C GLY A 62 -4.56 -5.53 -8.94
N PHE A 63 -4.41 -4.41 -9.65
CA PHE A 63 -3.27 -3.50 -9.53
C PHE A 63 -3.55 -2.31 -8.58
N LYS A 64 -4.69 -2.30 -7.89
CA LYS A 64 -4.88 -1.42 -6.73
C LYS A 64 -3.89 -1.79 -5.63
N ILE A 65 -3.44 -0.79 -4.88
CA ILE A 65 -2.50 -0.98 -3.77
C ILE A 65 -3.20 -0.90 -2.42
N TYR A 66 -2.78 -1.73 -1.47
CA TYR A 66 -3.26 -1.63 -0.10
C TYR A 66 -2.70 -0.41 0.61
N GLY A 67 -3.41 0.08 1.63
CA GLY A 67 -3.03 1.31 2.31
C GLY A 67 -1.72 1.29 3.11
N GLY A 68 -1.22 0.10 3.43
CA GLY A 68 0.13 -0.08 4.01
C GLY A 68 1.25 -0.21 2.96
N SER A 69 0.95 0.00 1.68
CA SER A 69 1.92 -0.12 0.61
C SER A 69 3.05 0.91 0.75
N PRO A 70 4.31 0.53 0.46
CA PRO A 70 5.42 1.48 0.38
C PRO A 70 5.24 2.53 -0.73
N MET A 71 4.26 2.37 -1.62
CA MET A 71 3.94 3.33 -2.68
C MET A 71 2.96 4.41 -2.23
N VAL A 72 2.29 4.24 -1.08
CA VAL A 72 1.32 5.21 -0.57
C VAL A 72 2.04 6.48 -0.11
N ASP A 73 1.59 7.62 -0.60
CA ASP A 73 2.11 8.98 -0.33
C ASP A 73 3.62 9.15 -0.57
N ALA A 74 4.23 8.21 -1.30
CA ALA A 74 5.66 8.20 -1.60
C ALA A 74 6.03 8.97 -2.87
N GLY A 75 5.04 9.44 -3.62
CA GLY A 75 5.22 10.21 -4.84
C GLY A 75 5.60 11.67 -4.56
N LYS A 76 6.03 12.35 -5.62
CA LYS A 76 6.40 13.77 -5.55
C LYS A 76 5.27 14.64 -6.07
N SER A 77 4.80 15.58 -5.25
CA SER A 77 3.94 16.66 -5.72
C SER A 77 4.74 17.65 -6.58
N PHE A 78 4.20 18.01 -7.74
CA PHE A 78 4.73 19.05 -8.61
C PHE A 78 3.59 19.62 -9.46
N SER A 79 3.72 20.89 -9.86
CA SER A 79 2.77 21.52 -10.79
C SER A 79 2.67 20.69 -12.06
N GLN A 80 1.51 20.07 -12.28
CA GLN A 80 1.27 19.27 -13.47
C GLN A 80 1.30 20.14 -14.73
N PRO A 81 1.82 19.62 -15.85
CA PRO A 81 1.63 20.27 -17.15
C PRO A 81 0.15 20.16 -17.54
N ALA A 82 -0.44 21.26 -17.99
CA ALA A 82 -1.78 21.24 -18.55
C ALA A 82 -1.81 20.44 -19.85
N PHE A 83 -2.84 19.62 -20.05
CA PHE A 83 -3.07 18.97 -21.34
C PHE A 83 -3.41 20.03 -22.41
N PRO A 84 -2.58 20.22 -23.45
CA PRO A 84 -2.68 21.39 -24.32
C PRO A 84 -3.99 21.51 -25.11
N MET A 85 -4.67 20.38 -25.36
CA MET A 85 -5.89 20.33 -26.17
C MET A 85 -7.16 20.14 -25.33
N ALA A 86 -7.06 20.26 -24.01
CA ALA A 86 -8.21 20.14 -23.11
C ALA A 86 -9.35 21.08 -23.53
N GLY A 87 -10.59 20.58 -23.51
CA GLY A 87 -11.77 21.35 -23.90
C GLY A 87 -11.89 21.63 -25.41
N GLN A 88 -11.02 21.08 -26.27
CA GLN A 88 -11.01 21.37 -27.71
C GLN A 88 -11.25 20.14 -28.58
N GLY A 89 -12.11 20.28 -29.60
CA GLY A 89 -12.34 19.25 -30.62
C GLY A 89 -12.73 17.89 -30.04
N ILE A 90 -12.00 16.84 -30.43
CA ILE A 90 -12.20 15.46 -29.91
C ILE A 90 -11.85 15.32 -28.41
N PHE A 91 -11.19 16.32 -27.83
CA PHE A 91 -10.83 16.38 -26.41
C PHE A 91 -11.70 17.36 -25.61
N SER A 92 -12.87 17.72 -26.15
CA SER A 92 -13.84 18.61 -25.48
C SER A 92 -14.23 18.15 -24.07
N ASN A 93 -14.18 16.85 -23.81
CA ASN A 93 -14.50 16.26 -22.50
C ASN A 93 -13.25 15.92 -21.66
N ILE A 94 -12.06 16.34 -22.07
CA ILE A 94 -10.82 16.13 -21.32
C ILE A 94 -10.46 17.43 -20.60
N SER A 95 -10.30 17.33 -19.28
CA SER A 95 -9.84 18.43 -18.44
C SER A 95 -8.35 18.74 -18.67
N ALA A 96 -7.94 19.96 -18.32
CA ALA A 96 -6.53 20.36 -18.42
C ALA A 96 -5.64 19.58 -17.44
N TYR A 97 -6.21 19.17 -16.30
CA TYR A 97 -5.56 18.40 -15.25
C TYR A 97 -6.43 17.21 -14.87
N PRO A 98 -5.83 16.05 -14.56
CA PRO A 98 -6.60 14.90 -14.09
C PRO A 98 -7.22 15.19 -12.73
N GLU A 99 -8.54 15.01 -12.62
CA GLU A 99 -9.28 15.16 -11.35
C GLU A 99 -9.46 13.83 -10.63
N VAL A 100 -9.35 12.71 -11.37
CA VAL A 100 -9.42 11.35 -10.85
C VAL A 100 -8.35 10.46 -11.49
N ASP A 101 -7.95 9.43 -10.78
CA ASP A 101 -7.07 8.38 -11.29
C ASP A 101 -7.82 7.34 -12.13
N ALA A 102 -7.13 6.28 -12.55
CA ALA A 102 -7.72 5.21 -13.35
C ALA A 102 -8.83 4.43 -12.60
N PHE A 103 -8.84 4.46 -11.27
CA PHE A 103 -9.78 3.75 -10.41
C PHE A 103 -10.93 4.63 -9.89
N GLY A 104 -10.95 5.91 -10.27
CA GLY A 104 -11.95 6.89 -9.85
C GLY A 104 -11.65 7.57 -8.52
N ASN A 105 -10.44 7.41 -7.96
CA ASN A 105 -10.03 8.13 -6.76
C ASN A 105 -9.69 9.59 -7.12
N PRO A 106 -10.07 10.58 -6.29
CA PRO A 106 -9.68 11.97 -6.50
C PRO A 106 -8.17 12.16 -6.57
N VAL A 107 -7.72 13.09 -7.41
CA VAL A 107 -6.32 13.53 -7.51
C VAL A 107 -6.21 14.96 -7.00
N ASP A 108 -5.51 15.13 -5.88
CA ASP A 108 -5.26 16.43 -5.24
C ASP A 108 -3.78 16.58 -4.89
N ILE A 109 -2.97 16.78 -5.92
CA ILE A 109 -1.51 16.87 -5.79
C ILE A 109 -1.02 18.15 -5.10
N GLU A 110 -1.88 19.16 -4.94
CA GLU A 110 -1.54 20.43 -4.29
C GLU A 110 -1.61 20.30 -2.77
N ASN A 111 -2.56 19.50 -2.25
CA ASN A 111 -2.76 19.34 -0.81
C ASN A 111 -2.25 17.98 -0.27
N GLN A 112 -2.02 16.99 -1.14
CA GLN A 112 -1.63 15.64 -0.75
C GLN A 112 -0.44 15.15 -1.58
N ALA A 113 0.47 14.40 -0.95
CA ALA A 113 1.55 13.73 -1.66
C ALA A 113 0.95 12.56 -2.43
N PRO A 114 1.10 12.46 -3.77
CA PRO A 114 0.51 11.38 -4.54
C PRO A 114 1.16 10.03 -4.21
N ASN A 115 0.47 8.94 -4.50
CA ASN A 115 1.08 7.61 -4.51
C ASN A 115 2.05 7.46 -5.70
N ILE A 116 3.00 6.54 -5.61
CA ILE A 116 3.78 6.10 -6.78
C ILE A 116 2.93 5.09 -7.57
N GLY A 117 2.58 5.43 -8.81
CA GLY A 117 1.84 4.55 -9.72
C GLY A 117 0.50 5.14 -10.15
N VAL A 118 -0.45 4.26 -10.47
CA VAL A 118 -1.75 4.63 -11.07
C VAL A 118 -2.92 4.66 -10.08
N ASP A 119 -2.70 4.19 -8.85
CA ASP A 119 -3.70 4.18 -7.77
C ASP A 119 -3.39 5.29 -6.77
N ASN A 120 -4.22 6.33 -6.77
CA ASN A 120 -4.15 7.48 -5.88
C ASN A 120 -5.07 7.34 -4.67
N ASN A 121 -5.38 6.11 -4.26
CA ASN A 121 -6.04 5.83 -2.98
C ASN A 121 -5.11 6.17 -1.81
N HIS A 122 -5.11 7.44 -1.39
CA HIS A 122 -4.35 7.93 -0.24
C HIS A 122 -4.78 7.21 1.03
N SER A 123 -3.81 6.72 1.80
CA SER A 123 -4.10 5.81 2.91
C SER A 123 -3.21 6.01 4.14
N SER A 124 -2.36 7.05 4.19
CA SER A 124 -1.57 7.37 5.39
C SER A 124 -2.41 7.54 6.66
N ASN A 125 -3.71 7.81 6.54
CA ASN A 125 -4.64 7.92 7.68
C ASN A 125 -5.77 6.87 7.69
N LEU A 126 -5.85 5.99 6.69
CA LEU A 126 -6.95 5.04 6.53
C LEU A 126 -6.42 3.70 6.04
N ILE A 127 -6.17 2.76 6.95
CA ILE A 127 -5.96 1.36 6.58
C ILE A 127 -7.32 0.78 6.14
N THR A 128 -7.63 0.84 4.85
CA THR A 128 -8.77 0.12 4.25
C THR A 128 -8.29 -1.17 3.61
N SER A 129 -7.66 -2.08 4.36
CA SER A 129 -7.44 -3.46 3.89
C SER A 129 -8.61 -4.34 4.35
N VAL A 130 -9.70 -4.30 3.57
CA VAL A 130 -10.59 -5.46 3.44
C VAL A 130 -10.03 -6.27 2.28
N ILE A 131 -9.09 -7.18 2.59
CA ILE A 131 -8.74 -8.25 1.66
C ILE A 131 -9.80 -9.33 1.83
N ASP A 132 -10.92 -9.21 1.12
CA ASP A 132 -11.80 -10.34 0.85
C ASP A 132 -11.19 -11.12 -0.32
N LYS A 133 -10.02 -11.73 -0.10
CA LYS A 133 -9.76 -12.99 -0.79
C LYS A 133 -10.61 -14.00 -0.02
N GLU A 134 -11.43 -14.77 -0.73
CA GLU A 134 -11.96 -16.03 -0.21
C GLU A 134 -10.76 -16.89 0.24
N ILE A 135 -10.29 -16.67 1.46
CA ILE A 135 -9.41 -17.60 2.14
C ILE A 135 -10.37 -18.72 2.55
N ASN A 136 -10.35 -19.82 1.80
CA ASN A 136 -11.19 -21.00 2.07
C ASN A 136 -10.97 -21.58 3.48
N GLU A 137 -9.95 -21.13 4.22
CA GLU A 137 -9.73 -21.45 5.63
C GLU A 137 -9.28 -20.19 6.41
N PRO A 138 -9.92 -19.83 7.54
CA PRO A 138 -9.48 -18.70 8.35
C PRO A 138 -8.05 -18.92 8.87
N LEU A 139 -7.12 -18.02 8.56
CA LEU A 139 -5.71 -18.09 8.98
C LEU A 139 -5.55 -17.92 10.49
N PHE A 140 -6.46 -17.18 11.11
CA PHE A 140 -6.60 -17.14 12.56
C PHE A 140 -8.04 -17.30 13.03
N LYS A 141 -8.17 -17.82 14.25
CA LYS A 141 -9.41 -17.81 15.02
C LYS A 141 -9.29 -16.79 16.15
N LEU A 142 -10.32 -15.97 16.27
CA LEU A 142 -10.55 -15.15 17.44
C LEU A 142 -11.40 -15.96 18.41
N SER A 143 -10.78 -16.40 19.50
CA SER A 143 -11.51 -17.03 20.59
C SER A 143 -11.93 -15.94 21.58
N PRO A 144 -13.22 -15.84 21.93
CA PRO A 144 -13.65 -14.83 22.87
C PRO A 144 -13.00 -15.07 24.24
N THR A 145 -12.29 -14.07 24.77
CA THR A 145 -12.11 -13.93 26.22
C THR A 145 -12.96 -12.74 26.68
N LEU A 146 -14.28 -12.90 26.61
CA LEU A 146 -15.32 -11.88 26.86
C LEU A 146 -15.32 -11.27 28.29
N VAL A 147 -14.29 -11.50 29.10
CA VAL A 147 -14.30 -11.18 30.54
C VAL A 147 -13.01 -10.48 31.00
N GLN A 148 -11.99 -10.36 30.16
CA GLN A 148 -10.72 -9.71 30.54
C GLN A 148 -10.27 -8.88 29.35
N ASN A 149 -9.51 -7.80 29.55
CA ASN A 149 -9.01 -6.90 28.49
C ASN A 149 -8.05 -7.57 27.50
N SER A 150 -8.24 -8.85 27.20
CA SER A 150 -7.38 -9.70 26.43
C SER A 150 -8.12 -10.33 25.28
N LEU A 151 -7.51 -10.30 24.09
CA LEU A 151 -7.93 -11.14 22.97
C LEU A 151 -6.95 -12.31 22.86
N THR A 152 -7.49 -13.50 22.71
CA THR A 152 -6.71 -14.67 22.30
C THR A 152 -6.83 -14.84 20.80
N ILE A 153 -5.69 -14.86 20.15
CA ILE A 153 -5.55 -15.05 18.71
C ILE A 153 -4.82 -16.37 18.52
N GLU A 154 -5.47 -17.31 17.84
CA GLU A 154 -4.90 -18.61 17.51
C GLU A 154 -4.67 -18.66 16.00
N LEU A 155 -3.40 -18.72 15.59
CA LEU A 155 -3.01 -18.84 14.19
C LEU A 155 -2.80 -20.30 13.80
N ASN A 156 -3.16 -20.62 12.57
CA ASN A 156 -2.88 -21.93 12.00
C ASN A 156 -1.36 -22.16 11.88
N SER A 157 -0.91 -23.39 12.13
CA SER A 157 0.49 -23.76 12.41
C SER A 157 1.48 -23.65 11.23
N GLU A 158 1.05 -23.13 10.08
CA GLU A 158 1.86 -22.96 8.86
C GLU A 158 2.47 -21.55 8.73
N ILE A 159 2.43 -20.75 9.79
CA ILE A 159 2.78 -19.32 9.79
C ILE A 159 3.98 -19.08 10.69
N ASP A 160 5.11 -18.60 10.17
CA ASP A 160 6.32 -18.40 10.98
C ASP A 160 6.26 -17.12 11.84
N VAL A 161 5.90 -15.99 11.24
CA VAL A 161 5.88 -14.66 11.88
C VAL A 161 4.68 -13.85 11.39
N TYR A 162 4.10 -13.00 12.25
CA TYR A 162 3.02 -12.10 11.88
C TYR A 162 3.00 -10.80 12.70
N ASP A 163 2.35 -9.77 12.16
CA ASP A 163 2.04 -8.52 12.84
C ASP A 163 0.55 -8.44 13.16
N LEU A 164 0.21 -7.74 14.25
CA LEU A 164 -1.17 -7.45 14.65
C LEU A 164 -1.41 -5.95 14.73
N VAL A 165 -2.54 -5.52 14.21
CA VAL A 165 -3.02 -4.15 14.30
C VAL A 165 -4.47 -4.16 14.76
N VAL A 166 -4.81 -3.30 15.73
CA VAL A 166 -6.19 -3.01 16.12
C VAL A 166 -6.56 -1.64 15.60
N LEU A 167 -7.65 -1.58 14.86
CA LEU A 167 -8.18 -0.38 14.23
C LEU A 167 -9.52 -0.03 14.85
N ASN A 168 -9.79 1.25 15.05
CA ASN A 168 -11.16 1.70 15.30
C ASN A 168 -11.98 1.73 13.99
N LEU A 169 -13.27 2.05 14.07
CA LEU A 169 -14.14 2.10 12.90
C LEU A 169 -13.81 3.22 11.89
N LYS A 170 -12.95 4.16 12.28
CA LYS A 170 -12.42 5.17 11.37
C LYS A 170 -11.13 4.69 10.67
N GLY A 171 -10.66 3.47 10.94
CA GLY A 171 -9.41 2.95 10.39
C GLY A 171 -8.15 3.46 11.11
N GLU A 172 -8.28 4.15 12.25
CA GLU A 172 -7.14 4.64 13.03
C GLU A 172 -6.55 3.49 13.88
N ILE A 173 -5.21 3.37 13.89
CA ILE A 173 -4.50 2.39 14.72
C ILE A 173 -4.61 2.77 16.19
N VAL A 174 -5.20 1.89 17.00
CA VAL A 174 -5.31 2.04 18.46
C VAL A 174 -4.38 1.11 19.23
N TYR A 175 -3.85 0.07 18.58
CA TYR A 175 -2.88 -0.85 19.15
C TYR A 175 -2.14 -1.61 18.05
N GLN A 176 -0.85 -1.94 18.27
CA GLN A 176 -0.04 -2.69 17.31
C GLN A 176 1.02 -3.55 18.02
N LEU A 177 1.28 -4.73 17.47
CA LEU A 177 2.38 -5.63 17.81
C LEU A 177 3.01 -6.15 16.53
N ASN A 178 4.34 -6.27 16.50
CA ASN A 178 5.07 -6.72 15.32
C ASN A 178 5.95 -7.93 15.65
N ASN A 179 6.26 -8.74 14.63
CA ASN A 179 7.17 -9.89 14.70
C ASN A 179 6.75 -10.96 15.73
N LEU A 180 5.46 -11.27 15.79
CA LEU A 180 4.93 -12.32 16.66
C LEU A 180 5.15 -13.70 16.03
N ASN A 181 5.49 -14.70 16.83
CA ASN A 181 5.72 -16.07 16.35
C ASN A 181 4.41 -16.87 16.25
N ALA A 182 4.39 -17.87 15.37
CA ALA A 182 3.35 -18.89 15.28
C ALA A 182 2.78 -19.35 16.64
N GLY A 183 1.45 -19.53 16.72
CA GLY A 183 0.78 -20.14 17.86
C GLY A 183 -0.23 -19.23 18.54
N GLU A 184 -0.63 -19.60 19.76
CA GLU A 184 -1.58 -18.82 20.56
C GLU A 184 -0.89 -17.58 21.11
N THR A 185 -1.43 -16.41 20.77
CA THR A 185 -0.98 -15.13 21.34
C THR A 185 -2.12 -14.47 22.08
N LYS A 186 -1.85 -14.15 23.34
CA LYS A 186 -2.74 -13.35 24.19
C LYS A 186 -2.29 -11.90 24.14
N ILE A 187 -3.10 -11.04 23.54
CA ILE A 187 -2.86 -9.60 23.53
C ILE A 187 -3.64 -8.95 24.66
N ASN A 188 -3.02 -8.05 25.42
CA ASN A 188 -3.71 -7.23 26.42
C ASN A 188 -3.90 -5.83 25.86
N LEU A 189 -5.15 -5.44 25.66
CA LEU A 189 -5.46 -4.12 25.13
C LEU A 189 -5.22 -3.02 26.18
N PRO A 190 -4.64 -1.88 25.78
CA PRO A 190 -4.44 -0.75 26.66
C PRO A 190 -5.72 -0.28 27.38
N PRO A 191 -5.63 0.12 28.67
CA PRO A 191 -6.79 0.52 29.47
C PRO A 191 -7.43 1.84 29.02
N ASN A 192 -6.84 2.57 28.09
CA ASN A 192 -7.40 3.79 27.50
C ASN A 192 -8.29 3.52 26.26
N ILE A 193 -8.28 2.32 25.68
CA ILE A 193 -9.14 1.97 24.52
C ILE A 193 -10.59 1.83 24.97
N LYS A 194 -11.48 2.72 24.52
CA LYS A 194 -12.88 2.78 24.96
C LYS A 194 -13.69 1.54 24.55
N ASN A 195 -14.79 1.28 25.24
CA ASN A 195 -15.76 0.27 24.82
C ASN A 195 -16.29 0.61 23.43
N GLY A 196 -16.41 -0.38 22.56
CA GLY A 196 -16.79 -0.16 21.16
C GLY A 196 -16.47 -1.33 20.26
N MET A 197 -16.73 -1.13 18.97
CA MET A 197 -16.43 -2.09 17.92
C MET A 197 -15.10 -1.74 17.26
N TYR A 198 -14.28 -2.76 17.01
CA TYR A 198 -12.93 -2.63 16.47
C TYR A 198 -12.68 -3.69 15.40
N LEU A 199 -11.67 -3.44 14.58
CA LEU A 199 -11.14 -4.40 13.62
C LEU A 199 -9.77 -4.87 14.14
N LEU A 200 -9.56 -6.17 14.15
CA LEU A 200 -8.27 -6.80 14.34
C LEU A 200 -7.76 -7.23 12.97
N GLN A 201 -6.56 -6.79 12.63
CA GLN A 201 -5.86 -7.19 11.43
C GLN A 201 -4.63 -8.00 11.80
N ALA A 202 -4.47 -9.16 11.17
CA ALA A 202 -3.27 -9.97 11.23
C ALA A 202 -2.58 -9.98 9.87
N SER A 203 -1.30 -9.61 9.85
CA SER A 203 -0.45 -9.57 8.66
C SER A 203 0.63 -10.63 8.79
N ILE A 204 0.48 -11.72 8.06
CA ILE A 204 1.36 -12.91 8.13
C ILE A 204 2.55 -12.76 7.18
N SER A 205 2.32 -12.07 6.08
CA SER A 205 3.36 -11.64 5.14
C SER A 205 2.88 -10.35 4.47
N ARG A 206 3.75 -9.72 3.67
CA ARG A 206 3.38 -8.55 2.86
C ARG A 206 2.22 -8.80 1.89
N GLU A 207 1.80 -10.06 1.70
CA GLU A 207 0.76 -10.50 0.77
C GLU A 207 -0.45 -11.19 1.44
N LYS A 208 -0.36 -11.52 2.74
CA LYS A 208 -1.41 -12.24 3.47
C LYS A 208 -1.86 -11.42 4.68
N ILE A 209 -2.98 -10.72 4.50
CA ILE A 209 -3.64 -9.96 5.56
C ILE A 209 -5.04 -10.55 5.75
N GLN A 210 -5.42 -10.80 7.00
CA GLN A 210 -6.79 -11.15 7.36
C GLN A 210 -7.30 -10.15 8.41
N THR A 211 -8.54 -9.72 8.23
CA THR A 211 -9.21 -8.79 9.14
C THR A 211 -10.41 -9.49 9.78
N SER A 212 -10.61 -9.27 11.07
CA SER A 212 -11.80 -9.73 11.79
C SER A 212 -12.32 -8.65 12.73
N ARG A 213 -13.62 -8.69 13.00
CA ARG A 213 -14.31 -7.69 13.82
C ARG A 213 -14.53 -8.23 15.22
N PHE A 214 -14.30 -7.39 16.22
CA PHE A 214 -14.63 -7.72 17.61
C PHE A 214 -15.29 -6.54 18.33
N ILE A 215 -15.99 -6.86 19.42
CA ILE A 215 -16.59 -5.87 20.33
C ILE A 215 -15.76 -5.90 21.61
N LEU A 216 -15.21 -4.74 21.98
CA LEU A 216 -14.58 -4.53 23.28
C LEU A 216 -15.62 -3.99 24.25
N TYR A 217 -15.85 -4.75 25.33
CA TYR A 217 -16.69 -4.34 26.44
C TYR A 217 -15.98 -4.70 27.75
N ARG A 218 -15.81 -3.71 28.62
CA ARG A 218 -15.14 -3.80 29.93
C ARG A 218 -15.87 -2.94 30.94
#